data_AF-L0DAM6-F1
#
_entry.id   AF-L0DAM6-F1
#
_cell.length_a   1.000
_cell.length_b   1.000
_cell.length_c   1.000
_cell.angle_alpha   90.00
_cell.angle_beta   90.00
_cell.angle_gamma   90.00
#
_symmetry.space_group_name_H-M   'P 1'
#
loop_
_entity.id
_entity.type
_entity.pdbx_description
1 polymer ?
#
loop_
_entity_poly.entity_id
_entity_poly.type
_entity_poly.pdbx_seq_one_letter_code
_entity_poly.pdbx_strand_id
1 'polypeptide(L)'
;MELPGGYPLMLDDGVLAESASGDGRLVLWLPGAQVNGFRYWDRVGTAAGATVTSSEGISFVAAVLTPARQRIGFDVSGLFRRLVRTETEPSWALPGGGNCERSGPRRADLLLVWAEDETGSLDEARIRGQWPTLRKIRGIGRNLWLVIGVEPDQVKAEPTPAATDLPPVIASHQLANRALNEARQAGDRSREVTALIDLAVAYLHKRDAQPAVSLLEEALNGARRLGDRARELDATINLAQAVLILGHLDQGIAMLGSAIAYAREVGDRYTEKVALEHLGHAQQGRADHARALTHFEQALAIARDLGDAQHVAMLLWYAGIAHAELGQLDRAIARGEEAVDLLRRLRKPQAEPYAQHLAGYRSGNASRASALSAGGGFDASVITTNAQLQPQAPTTTAGPGLLRMALTATKAAAAFAGSGFKTVPLEVYQARLATCMPCEMFTGVRCRVCGCITAAKARLPHEDCPAGKWPS
;
A
#
# COMPACT_ATOMS: atom_id res chain seq x y z
N MET A 1 0.47 0.30 27.36
CA MET A 1 -0.13 0.58 26.04
C MET A 1 -1.44 1.29 26.30
N GLU A 2 -1.82 2.23 25.45
CA GLU A 2 -3.05 3.00 25.60
C GLU A 2 -3.98 2.74 24.42
N LEU A 3 -5.28 2.77 24.65
CA LEU A 3 -6.28 2.85 23.60
C LEU A 3 -6.13 4.20 22.88
N PRO A 4 -6.60 4.32 21.62
CA PRO A 4 -6.76 5.62 20.99
C PRO A 4 -7.50 6.56 21.96
N GLY A 5 -6.94 7.74 22.25
CA GLY A 5 -7.48 8.66 23.28
C GLY A 5 -6.79 8.61 24.65
N GLY A 6 -5.76 7.76 24.85
CA GLY A 6 -4.88 7.81 26.04
C GLY A 6 -5.29 6.92 27.21
N TYR A 7 -6.27 6.03 27.02
CA TYR A 7 -6.82 5.19 28.09
C TYR A 7 -5.94 3.95 28.34
N PRO A 8 -5.53 3.65 29.58
CA PRO A 8 -4.63 2.54 29.88
C PRO A 8 -5.27 1.18 29.59
N LEU A 9 -4.55 0.35 28.82
CA LEU A 9 -5.08 -0.90 28.28
C LEU A 9 -4.73 -2.09 29.20
N MET A 10 -5.75 -2.67 29.83
CA MET A 10 -5.63 -3.85 30.70
C MET A 10 -6.24 -5.06 29.99
N LEU A 11 -5.40 -5.93 29.43
CA LEU A 11 -5.80 -7.08 28.61
C LEU A 11 -6.04 -8.34 29.44
N ASP A 12 -6.99 -9.17 28.98
CA ASP A 12 -7.22 -10.50 29.54
C ASP A 12 -6.05 -11.46 29.24
N ASP A 13 -5.92 -12.51 30.03
CA ASP A 13 -4.87 -13.51 29.88
C ASP A 13 -4.85 -14.12 28.46
N GLY A 14 -3.66 -14.10 27.85
CA GLY A 14 -3.41 -14.66 26.52
C GLY A 14 -3.76 -13.74 25.34
N VAL A 15 -4.36 -12.57 25.58
CA VAL A 15 -4.45 -11.52 24.56
C VAL A 15 -3.10 -10.83 24.43
N LEU A 16 -2.56 -10.79 23.21
CA LEU A 16 -1.28 -10.15 22.94
C LEU A 16 -1.50 -8.81 22.24
N ALA A 17 -0.60 -7.87 22.45
CA ALA A 17 -0.60 -6.60 21.73
C ALA A 17 0.71 -6.42 20.97
N GLU A 18 0.64 -5.97 19.72
CA GLU A 18 1.84 -5.52 19.01
C GLU A 18 2.34 -4.22 19.63
N SER A 19 3.65 -4.00 19.67
CA SER A 19 4.22 -2.73 20.12
C SER A 19 3.51 -1.55 19.46
N ALA A 20 3.24 -0.51 20.25
CA ALA A 20 2.51 0.66 19.76
C ALA A 20 3.19 1.20 18.50
N SER A 21 2.46 1.20 17.38
CA SER A 21 2.96 1.79 16.16
C SER A 21 2.87 3.31 16.29
N GLY A 22 3.89 4.02 15.81
CA GLY A 22 3.92 5.48 15.93
C GLY A 22 2.74 6.18 15.24
N ASP A 23 1.98 5.51 14.37
CA ASP A 23 0.78 6.05 13.72
C ASP A 23 -0.50 5.98 14.60
N GLY A 24 -0.39 5.54 15.86
CA GLY A 24 -1.51 5.45 16.79
C GLY A 24 -2.48 4.30 16.51
N ARG A 25 -2.07 3.33 15.68
CA ARG A 25 -2.83 2.10 15.45
C ARG A 25 -2.69 1.17 16.67
N LEU A 26 -3.80 0.57 17.06
CA LEU A 26 -3.84 -0.51 18.03
C LEU A 26 -3.96 -1.83 17.29
N VAL A 27 -3.13 -2.81 17.64
CA VAL A 27 -3.23 -4.18 17.11
C VAL A 27 -3.17 -5.19 18.24
N LEU A 28 -4.22 -6.00 18.33
CA LEU A 28 -4.40 -7.04 19.32
C LEU A 28 -4.47 -8.42 18.63
N TRP A 29 -3.93 -9.43 19.29
CA TRP A 29 -3.99 -10.82 18.88
C TRP A 29 -4.80 -11.59 19.90
N LEU A 30 -6.01 -12.00 19.50
CA LEU A 30 -6.90 -12.75 20.36
C LEU A 30 -6.70 -14.24 20.12
N PRO A 31 -6.44 -15.04 21.16
CA PRO A 31 -6.26 -16.48 21.01
C PRO A 31 -7.57 -17.14 20.57
N GLY A 32 -7.45 -18.08 19.64
CA GLY A 32 -8.51 -18.94 19.13
C GLY A 32 -8.24 -20.42 19.41
N ALA A 33 -8.94 -21.29 18.68
CA ALA A 33 -8.84 -22.75 18.85
C ALA A 33 -7.46 -23.29 18.43
N GLN A 34 -7.09 -24.44 18.99
CA GLN A 34 -5.96 -25.23 18.51
C GLN A 34 -6.50 -26.50 17.81
N VAL A 35 -6.21 -26.64 16.53
CA VAL A 35 -6.74 -27.72 15.69
C VAL A 35 -5.66 -28.15 14.70
N ASN A 36 -5.46 -29.47 14.53
CA ASN A 36 -4.57 -30.05 13.52
C ASN A 36 -3.13 -29.49 13.51
N GLY A 37 -2.54 -29.27 14.68
CA GLY A 37 -1.18 -28.73 14.80
C GLY A 37 -1.06 -27.24 14.50
N PHE A 38 -2.17 -26.51 14.47
CA PHE A 38 -2.19 -25.05 14.36
C PHE A 38 -2.89 -24.41 15.56
N ARG A 39 -2.37 -23.28 16.03
CA ARG A 39 -3.06 -22.31 16.89
C ARG A 39 -3.66 -21.23 16.02
N TYR A 40 -4.95 -21.02 16.13
CA TYR A 40 -5.62 -19.93 15.44
C TYR A 40 -5.63 -18.66 16.28
N TRP A 41 -5.61 -17.54 15.59
CA TRP A 41 -5.59 -16.20 16.15
C TRP A 41 -6.53 -15.29 15.38
N ASP A 42 -7.21 -14.40 16.09
CA ASP A 42 -7.88 -13.26 15.49
C ASP A 42 -7.00 -12.02 15.69
N ARG A 43 -6.34 -11.55 14.63
CA ARG A 43 -5.58 -10.29 14.65
C ARG A 43 -6.54 -9.12 14.42
N VAL A 44 -6.83 -8.36 15.46
CA VAL A 44 -7.75 -7.21 15.46
C VAL A 44 -6.94 -5.91 15.42
N GLY A 45 -7.17 -5.06 14.41
CA GLY A 45 -6.45 -3.79 14.27
C GLY A 45 -7.35 -2.60 13.95
N THR A 46 -6.96 -1.41 14.41
CA THR A 46 -7.64 -0.14 14.09
C THR A 46 -7.00 0.58 12.90
N ALA A 47 -7.65 1.62 12.37
CA ALA A 47 -7.03 2.52 11.41
C ALA A 47 -5.91 3.36 12.04
N ALA A 48 -4.90 3.72 11.25
CA ALA A 48 -3.91 4.71 11.65
C ALA A 48 -4.63 6.03 11.95
N GLY A 49 -4.37 6.59 13.12
CA GLY A 49 -5.04 7.79 13.60
C GLY A 49 -6.56 7.72 13.69
N ALA A 50 -7.13 6.53 13.90
CA ALA A 50 -8.58 6.37 14.01
C ALA A 50 -9.20 7.32 15.04
N THR A 51 -10.27 8.00 14.64
CA THR A 51 -11.07 8.84 15.54
C THR A 51 -11.89 7.96 16.48
N VAL A 52 -11.80 8.25 17.77
CA VAL A 52 -12.68 7.66 18.78
C VAL A 52 -13.98 8.43 18.80
N THR A 53 -15.09 7.71 18.85
CA THR A 53 -16.40 8.30 19.07
C THR A 53 -16.90 7.87 20.44
N SER A 54 -17.45 8.81 21.20
CA SER A 54 -18.12 8.54 22.48
C SER A 54 -19.60 8.85 22.35
N SER A 55 -20.44 7.99 22.92
CA SER A 55 -21.87 8.19 23.03
C SER A 55 -22.40 7.43 24.24
N GLU A 56 -23.25 8.07 25.05
CA GLU A 56 -23.87 7.48 26.25
C GLU A 56 -22.85 6.88 27.25
N GLY A 57 -21.68 7.52 27.39
CA GLY A 57 -20.61 7.07 28.28
C GLY A 57 -19.86 5.82 27.79
N ILE A 58 -19.99 5.50 26.50
CA ILE A 58 -19.33 4.39 25.82
C ILE A 58 -18.49 4.95 24.69
N SER A 59 -17.19 4.69 24.74
CA SER A 59 -16.24 5.03 23.68
C SER A 59 -16.01 3.84 22.77
N PHE A 60 -15.89 4.08 21.47
CA PHE A 60 -15.66 3.02 20.50
C PHE A 60 -14.87 3.49 19.28
N VAL A 61 -14.27 2.52 18.60
CA VAL A 61 -13.53 2.73 17.34
C VAL A 61 -13.71 1.54 16.41
N ALA A 62 -13.81 1.81 15.11
CA ALA A 62 -13.89 0.77 14.09
C ALA A 62 -12.60 -0.07 14.04
N ALA A 63 -12.76 -1.38 13.88
CA ALA A 63 -11.68 -2.35 13.85
C ALA A 63 -11.86 -3.38 12.73
N VAL A 64 -10.76 -3.99 12.31
CA VAL A 64 -10.73 -5.10 11.35
C VAL A 64 -10.12 -6.32 11.99
N LEU A 65 -10.77 -7.46 11.79
CA LEU A 65 -10.28 -8.76 12.19
C LEU A 65 -9.69 -9.48 10.98
N THR A 66 -8.46 -9.95 11.14
CA THR A 66 -7.76 -10.79 10.17
C THR A 66 -7.49 -12.16 10.81
N PRO A 67 -8.13 -13.23 10.34
CA PRO A 67 -7.86 -14.58 10.82
C PRO A 67 -6.42 -14.99 10.48
N ALA A 68 -5.72 -15.54 11.46
CA ALA A 68 -4.37 -16.01 11.33
C ALA A 68 -4.19 -17.37 12.00
N ARG A 69 -3.15 -18.11 11.59
CA ARG A 69 -2.76 -19.38 12.19
C ARG A 69 -1.26 -19.47 12.39
N GLN A 70 -0.86 -20.09 13.49
CA GLN A 70 0.53 -20.38 13.87
C GLN A 70 0.70 -21.89 13.95
N ARG A 71 1.73 -22.44 13.32
CA ARG A 71 2.02 -23.87 13.45
C ARG A 71 2.60 -24.18 14.83
N ILE A 72 2.10 -25.21 15.50
CA ILE A 72 2.55 -25.68 16.81
C ILE A 72 3.20 -27.06 16.64
N GLY A 73 4.49 -27.19 16.99
CA GLY A 73 5.23 -28.46 17.01
C GLY A 73 6.58 -28.40 16.29
N PHE A 74 7.54 -29.23 16.74
CA PHE A 74 8.84 -29.41 16.07
C PHE A 74 8.66 -30.23 14.80
N ASP A 75 9.00 -29.65 13.66
CA ASP A 75 8.98 -30.35 12.37
C ASP A 75 10.32 -31.02 12.10
N VAL A 76 10.42 -32.33 12.38
CA VAL A 76 11.56 -33.19 12.00
C VAL A 76 11.75 -33.30 10.48
N SER A 77 10.83 -32.79 9.65
CA SER A 77 10.96 -32.72 8.19
C SER A 77 11.64 -31.44 7.68
N GLY A 78 12.16 -30.59 8.58
CA GLY A 78 12.83 -29.32 8.24
C GLY A 78 14.04 -29.44 7.32
N LEU A 79 14.63 -30.63 7.16
CA LEU A 79 15.73 -30.86 6.21
C LEU A 79 15.25 -31.04 4.75
N PHE A 80 14.02 -31.52 4.53
CA PHE A 80 13.51 -31.86 3.20
C PHE A 80 12.57 -30.80 2.60
N ARG A 81 12.09 -29.82 3.39
CA ARG A 81 11.11 -28.83 2.92
C ARG A 81 11.70 -27.61 2.19
N ARG A 82 13.03 -27.50 2.08
CA ARG A 82 13.70 -26.42 1.32
C ARG A 82 13.42 -26.45 -0.19
N LEU A 83 12.82 -27.53 -0.72
CA LEU A 83 12.59 -27.74 -2.15
C LEU A 83 11.14 -27.60 -2.62
N VAL A 84 10.16 -27.46 -1.71
CA VAL A 84 8.74 -27.27 -2.10
C VAL A 84 8.13 -26.17 -1.23
N ARG A 85 8.47 -24.92 -1.57
CA ARG A 85 7.73 -23.74 -1.10
C ARG A 85 6.48 -23.61 -1.98
N THR A 86 5.37 -24.17 -1.53
CA THR A 86 4.05 -23.81 -2.08
C THR A 86 3.63 -22.47 -1.47
N GLU A 87 3.49 -21.46 -2.32
CA GLU A 87 2.81 -20.17 -2.14
C GLU A 87 2.83 -19.59 -0.71
N THR A 88 3.83 -18.78 -0.41
CA THR A 88 3.99 -18.11 0.89
C THR A 88 3.01 -16.94 1.03
N GLU A 89 1.89 -17.15 1.72
CA GLU A 89 1.09 -16.05 2.25
C GLU A 89 1.94 -15.15 3.16
N PRO A 90 1.68 -13.83 3.23
CA PRO A 90 2.43 -12.91 4.08
C PRO A 90 2.41 -13.38 5.55
N SER A 91 3.59 -13.56 6.13
CA SER A 91 3.76 -14.01 7.51
C SER A 91 3.94 -12.83 8.46
N TRP A 92 3.16 -12.80 9.55
CA TRP A 92 3.31 -11.86 10.66
C TRP A 92 4.16 -12.46 11.78
N ALA A 93 4.95 -11.63 12.45
CA ALA A 93 5.59 -11.99 13.70
C ALA A 93 4.59 -11.85 14.86
N LEU A 94 4.39 -12.91 15.64
CA LEU A 94 3.52 -12.86 16.82
C LEU A 94 4.26 -12.17 17.99
N PRO A 95 3.60 -11.29 18.77
CA PRO A 95 4.20 -10.78 20.01
C PRO A 95 4.54 -11.94 20.94
N GLY A 96 5.79 -12.02 21.40
CA GLY A 96 6.29 -13.18 22.18
C GLY A 96 6.92 -14.30 21.35
N GLY A 97 6.96 -14.17 20.02
CA GLY A 97 7.77 -15.00 19.14
C GLY A 97 6.99 -16.00 18.28
N GLY A 98 7.62 -16.38 17.16
CA GLY A 98 7.03 -17.25 16.14
C GLY A 98 6.32 -16.49 15.02
N ASN A 99 6.01 -17.21 13.94
CA ASN A 99 5.37 -16.65 12.76
C ASN A 99 3.94 -17.17 12.62
N CYS A 100 3.04 -16.25 12.31
CA CYS A 100 1.66 -16.53 11.92
C CYS A 100 1.50 -16.24 10.43
N GLU A 101 0.68 -17.03 9.76
CA GLU A 101 0.20 -16.72 8.42
C GLU A 101 -1.30 -16.43 8.46
N ARG A 102 -1.80 -15.74 7.43
CA ARG A 102 -3.24 -15.56 7.28
C ARG A 102 -3.93 -16.92 7.13
N SER A 103 -5.17 -17.01 7.59
CA SER A 103 -5.93 -18.25 7.51
C SER A 103 -7.35 -18.07 6.98
N GLY A 104 -7.73 -16.86 6.58
CA GLY A 104 -9.08 -16.55 6.10
C GLY A 104 -9.28 -15.09 5.68
N PRO A 105 -10.49 -14.75 5.21
CA PRO A 105 -10.84 -13.40 4.79
C PRO A 105 -10.90 -12.43 5.96
N ARG A 106 -10.63 -11.15 5.68
CA ARG A 106 -10.77 -10.08 6.66
C ARG A 106 -12.24 -9.77 6.92
N ARG A 107 -12.54 -9.29 8.13
CA ARG A 107 -13.84 -8.80 8.53
C ARG A 107 -13.72 -7.37 9.03
N ALA A 108 -14.65 -6.50 8.62
CA ALA A 108 -14.67 -5.07 8.97
C ALA A 108 -15.97 -4.66 9.68
N ASP A 109 -16.81 -5.62 10.04
CA ASP A 109 -18.05 -5.46 10.83
C ASP A 109 -17.76 -5.44 12.35
N LEU A 110 -16.67 -4.80 12.80
CA LEU A 110 -16.22 -4.85 14.19
C LEU A 110 -15.96 -3.47 14.81
N LEU A 111 -16.24 -3.39 16.10
CA LEU A 111 -15.88 -2.27 16.98
C LEU A 111 -15.04 -2.76 18.16
N LEU A 112 -14.04 -1.97 18.53
CA LEU A 112 -13.46 -2.01 19.87
C LEU A 112 -14.22 -0.99 20.72
N VAL A 113 -14.67 -1.41 21.90
CA VAL A 113 -15.59 -0.65 22.75
C VAL A 113 -15.09 -0.66 24.19
N TRP A 114 -15.11 0.50 24.84
CA TRP A 114 -14.75 0.67 26.24
C TRP A 114 -15.60 1.72 26.95
N ALA A 115 -15.56 1.73 28.29
CA ALA A 115 -16.20 2.79 29.08
C ALA A 115 -15.44 4.10 28.87
N GLU A 116 -16.17 5.20 28.67
CA GLU A 116 -15.55 6.53 28.50
C GLU A 116 -14.76 6.96 29.75
N ASP A 117 -15.31 6.69 30.94
CA ASP A 117 -14.63 6.94 32.23
C ASP A 117 -13.86 5.71 32.73
N GLU A 118 -12.67 5.94 33.30
CA GLU A 118 -11.81 4.89 33.92
C GLU A 118 -12.52 4.11 35.05
N THR A 119 -13.43 4.78 35.75
CA THR A 119 -14.20 4.19 36.85
C THR A 119 -15.54 3.59 36.40
N GLY A 120 -15.96 3.83 35.16
CA GLY A 120 -17.21 3.33 34.62
C GLY A 120 -17.13 1.83 34.34
N SER A 121 -18.14 1.05 34.73
CA SER A 121 -18.26 -0.35 34.32
C SER A 121 -18.99 -0.44 32.97
N LEU A 122 -18.39 -1.15 32.01
CA LEU A 122 -19.06 -1.50 30.77
C LEU A 122 -19.40 -3.00 30.78
N ASP A 123 -20.69 -3.31 30.68
CA ASP A 123 -21.21 -4.67 30.65
C ASP A 123 -21.89 -5.00 29.31
N GLU A 124 -22.19 -6.29 29.13
CA GLU A 124 -22.84 -6.81 27.92
C GLU A 124 -24.22 -6.16 27.66
N ALA A 125 -24.97 -5.84 28.71
CA ALA A 125 -26.32 -5.28 28.58
C ALA A 125 -26.28 -3.87 28.00
N ARG A 126 -25.37 -3.01 28.48
CA ARG A 126 -25.16 -1.65 27.92
C ARG A 126 -24.72 -1.71 26.47
N ILE A 127 -23.77 -2.58 26.12
CA ILE A 127 -23.29 -2.74 24.74
C ILE A 127 -24.43 -3.19 23.81
N ARG A 128 -25.24 -4.17 24.23
CA ARG A 128 -26.40 -4.63 23.45
C ARG A 128 -27.52 -3.60 23.35
N GLY A 129 -27.67 -2.74 24.35
CA GLY A 129 -28.56 -1.59 24.28
C GLY A 129 -28.15 -0.61 23.19
N GLN A 130 -26.85 -0.32 23.07
CA GLN A 130 -26.33 0.62 22.07
C GLN A 130 -26.29 0.02 20.65
N TRP A 131 -26.01 -1.28 20.52
CA TRP A 131 -26.00 -1.98 19.23
C TRP A 131 -26.88 -3.24 19.24
N PRO A 132 -28.20 -3.11 19.08
CA PRO A 132 -29.13 -4.25 19.11
C PRO A 132 -28.92 -5.26 17.98
N THR A 133 -28.33 -4.82 16.87
CA THR A 133 -28.05 -5.62 15.67
C THR A 133 -26.77 -6.44 15.76
N LEU A 134 -25.98 -6.28 16.84
CA LEU A 134 -24.71 -6.99 16.97
C LEU A 134 -24.92 -8.51 16.97
N ARG A 135 -23.97 -9.22 16.37
CA ARG A 135 -24.01 -10.68 16.23
C ARG A 135 -23.30 -11.36 17.41
N LYS A 136 -22.18 -10.81 17.85
CA LYS A 136 -21.35 -11.39 18.91
C LYS A 136 -20.60 -10.30 19.66
N ILE A 137 -20.42 -10.51 20.96
CA ILE A 137 -19.46 -9.74 21.75
C ILE A 137 -18.43 -10.66 22.41
N ARG A 138 -17.26 -10.12 22.73
CA ARG A 138 -16.20 -10.80 23.46
C ARG A 138 -15.50 -9.79 24.37
N GLY A 139 -15.46 -10.05 25.67
CA GLY A 139 -14.56 -9.35 26.59
C GLY A 139 -13.11 -9.71 26.24
N ILE A 140 -12.25 -8.71 26.15
CA ILE A 140 -10.82 -8.87 25.82
C ILE A 140 -9.91 -8.15 26.82
N GLY A 141 -10.49 -7.53 27.85
CA GLY A 141 -9.79 -6.79 28.88
C GLY A 141 -10.75 -6.14 29.87
N ARG A 142 -10.20 -5.50 30.90
CA ARG A 142 -10.97 -4.74 31.89
C ARG A 142 -11.62 -3.54 31.20
N ASN A 143 -12.95 -3.55 31.11
CA ASN A 143 -13.75 -2.57 30.36
C ASN A 143 -13.43 -2.49 28.86
N LEU A 144 -12.85 -3.54 28.25
CA LEU A 144 -12.56 -3.56 26.83
C LEU A 144 -13.26 -4.74 26.16
N TRP A 145 -14.05 -4.43 25.13
CA TRP A 145 -14.90 -5.39 24.43
C TRP A 145 -14.69 -5.32 22.93
N LEU A 146 -14.72 -6.48 22.30
CA LEU A 146 -14.86 -6.62 20.86
C LEU A 146 -16.32 -6.89 20.51
N VAL A 147 -16.92 -5.99 19.74
CA VAL A 147 -18.28 -6.13 19.20
C VAL A 147 -18.18 -6.52 17.72
N ILE A 148 -18.95 -7.51 17.30
CA ILE A 148 -18.90 -8.11 15.96
C ILE A 148 -20.30 -8.14 15.35
N GLY A 149 -20.41 -7.82 14.07
CA GLY A 149 -21.67 -7.78 13.33
C GLY A 149 -22.35 -6.41 13.36
N VAL A 150 -21.60 -5.34 13.63
CA VAL A 150 -22.09 -3.97 13.53
C VAL A 150 -21.43 -3.34 12.32
N GLU A 151 -22.23 -2.93 11.34
CA GLU A 151 -21.70 -2.23 10.17
C GLU A 151 -21.18 -0.85 10.57
N PRO A 152 -20.00 -0.42 10.10
CA PRO A 152 -19.42 0.89 10.41
C PRO A 152 -20.34 2.08 10.11
N ASP A 153 -21.34 1.90 9.27
CA ASP A 153 -22.28 2.95 8.86
C ASP A 153 -23.39 3.18 9.89
N GLN A 154 -23.69 2.18 10.74
CA GLN A 154 -24.65 2.28 11.86
C GLN A 154 -24.10 3.10 13.04
N VAL A 155 -22.86 3.58 12.92
CA VAL A 155 -22.07 4.21 13.96
C VAL A 155 -22.11 5.75 13.88
N LYS A 156 -22.83 6.32 12.90
CA LYS A 156 -22.84 7.77 12.70
C LYS A 156 -23.74 8.51 13.70
N ALA A 157 -23.19 9.59 14.26
CA ALA A 157 -23.92 10.71 14.88
C ALA A 157 -24.42 11.75 13.85
N GLU A 158 -24.14 11.59 12.55
CA GLU A 158 -24.66 12.45 11.48
C GLU A 158 -25.34 11.64 10.37
N PRO A 159 -26.37 12.18 9.69
CA PRO A 159 -27.10 11.45 8.67
C PRO A 159 -26.18 10.97 7.55
N THR A 160 -26.31 9.71 7.17
CA THR A 160 -25.72 9.19 5.93
C THR A 160 -26.26 10.02 4.76
N PRO A 161 -25.41 10.69 3.95
CA PRO A 161 -25.90 11.38 2.77
C PRO A 161 -26.62 10.39 1.87
N ALA A 162 -27.69 10.84 1.22
CA ALA A 162 -28.47 10.03 0.30
C ALA A 162 -27.57 9.37 -0.76
N ALA A 163 -28.00 8.21 -1.27
CA ALA A 163 -27.27 7.33 -2.19
C ALA A 163 -26.84 7.98 -3.54
N THR A 164 -27.02 9.28 -3.73
CA THR A 164 -26.64 10.05 -4.92
C THR A 164 -25.29 10.79 -4.81
N ASP A 165 -24.64 10.88 -3.64
CA ASP A 165 -23.38 11.62 -3.51
C ASP A 165 -22.26 10.80 -2.86
N LEU A 166 -21.49 10.07 -3.67
CA LEU A 166 -20.12 9.71 -3.25
C LEU A 166 -19.39 11.02 -2.89
N PRO A 167 -18.67 11.10 -1.76
CA PRO A 167 -17.99 12.32 -1.35
C PRO A 167 -17.10 12.86 -2.50
N PRO A 168 -16.86 14.17 -2.61
CA PRO A 168 -16.02 14.70 -3.69
C PRO A 168 -14.66 14.01 -3.68
N VAL A 169 -14.10 13.74 -4.87
CA VAL A 169 -12.74 13.20 -4.97
C VAL A 169 -11.77 14.28 -4.49
N ILE A 170 -11.36 14.20 -3.22
CA ILE A 170 -10.29 15.03 -2.69
C ILE A 170 -9.00 14.53 -3.32
N ALA A 171 -8.29 15.42 -4.00
CA ALA A 171 -7.03 15.05 -4.62
C ALA A 171 -6.02 14.67 -3.53
N SER A 172 -5.20 13.65 -3.78
CA SER A 172 -4.29 13.05 -2.78
C SER A 172 -3.40 14.05 -2.05
N HIS A 173 -2.90 15.05 -2.79
CA HIS A 173 -2.11 16.14 -2.23
C HIS A 173 -2.90 16.99 -1.23
N GLN A 174 -4.20 17.24 -1.46
CA GLN A 174 -5.05 17.98 -0.52
C GLN A 174 -5.31 17.17 0.74
N LEU A 175 -5.55 15.86 0.62
CA LEU A 175 -5.74 14.98 1.78
C LEU A 175 -4.46 14.89 2.61
N ALA A 176 -3.31 14.69 1.96
CA ALA A 176 -2.01 14.67 2.63
C ALA A 176 -1.68 16.01 3.30
N ASN A 177 -2.00 17.14 2.65
CA ASN A 177 -1.76 18.46 3.21
C ASN A 177 -2.66 18.76 4.43
N ARG A 178 -3.91 18.28 4.44
CA ARG A 178 -4.78 18.37 5.63
C ARG A 178 -4.21 17.54 6.78
N ALA A 179 -3.85 16.28 6.52
CA ALA A 179 -3.24 15.41 7.52
C ALA A 179 -1.95 16.02 8.10
N LEU A 180 -1.13 16.68 7.26
CA LEU A 180 0.08 17.38 7.71
C LEU A 180 -0.24 18.55 8.63
N ASN A 181 -1.23 19.38 8.27
CA ASN A 181 -1.63 20.53 9.07
C ASN A 181 -2.22 20.10 10.42
N GLU A 182 -3.07 19.08 10.43
CA GLU A 182 -3.65 18.51 11.65
C GLU A 182 -2.55 17.96 12.57
N ALA A 183 -1.60 17.19 12.03
CA ALA A 183 -0.48 16.66 12.80
C ALA A 183 0.39 17.77 13.41
N ARG A 184 0.68 18.83 12.65
CA ARG A 184 1.43 19.99 13.14
C ARG A 184 0.70 20.77 14.23
N GLN A 185 -0.60 21.00 14.06
CA GLN A 185 -1.44 21.67 15.06
C GLN A 185 -1.52 20.87 16.37
N ALA A 186 -1.62 19.55 16.27
CA ALA A 186 -1.62 18.64 17.42
C ALA A 186 -0.23 18.45 18.05
N GLY A 187 0.86 18.89 17.39
CA GLY A 187 2.23 18.60 17.80
C GLY A 187 2.62 17.12 17.65
N ASP A 188 1.85 16.33 16.90
CA ASP A 188 2.10 14.91 16.66
C ASP A 188 3.20 14.72 15.61
N ARG A 189 4.44 14.61 16.09
CA ARG A 189 5.63 14.47 15.25
C ARG A 189 5.63 13.20 14.41
N SER A 190 4.99 12.14 14.88
CA SER A 190 4.98 10.85 14.18
C SER A 190 4.01 10.86 13.00
N ARG A 191 2.81 11.44 13.20
CA ARG A 191 1.87 11.70 12.09
C ARG A 191 2.41 12.74 11.12
N GLU A 192 3.13 13.76 11.61
CA GLU A 192 3.76 14.77 10.78
C GLU A 192 4.72 14.13 9.76
N VAL A 193 5.62 13.25 10.20
CA VAL A 193 6.54 12.50 9.31
C VAL A 193 5.76 11.70 8.25
N THR A 194 4.70 11.01 8.66
CA THR A 194 3.89 10.20 7.73
C THR A 194 3.23 11.07 6.66
N ALA A 195 2.63 12.19 7.08
CA ALA A 195 1.95 13.12 6.20
C ALA A 195 2.91 13.84 5.24
N LEU A 196 4.13 14.17 5.68
CA LEU A 196 5.19 14.71 4.82
C LEU A 196 5.55 13.74 3.69
N ILE A 197 5.76 12.45 4.01
CA ILE A 197 6.05 11.41 3.01
C ILE A 197 4.88 11.30 2.03
N ASP A 198 3.65 11.22 2.53
CA ASP A 198 2.47 11.04 1.68
C ASP A 198 2.20 12.25 0.78
N LEU A 199 2.46 13.47 1.27
CA LEU A 199 2.36 14.69 0.48
C LEU A 199 3.42 14.71 -0.62
N ALA A 200 4.66 14.34 -0.29
CA ALA A 200 5.74 14.25 -1.26
C ALA A 200 5.44 13.22 -2.36
N VAL A 201 4.93 12.04 -2.00
CA VAL A 201 4.48 11.02 -2.97
C VAL A 201 3.37 11.56 -3.87
N ALA A 202 2.45 12.36 -3.33
CA ALA A 202 1.42 13.02 -4.12
C ALA A 202 2.01 14.05 -5.12
N TYR A 203 3.08 14.74 -4.76
CA TYR A 203 3.84 15.61 -5.68
C TYR A 203 4.59 14.81 -6.74
N LEU A 204 5.23 13.69 -6.37
CA LEU A 204 5.91 12.79 -7.31
C LEU A 204 4.94 12.22 -8.36
N HIS A 205 3.72 11.85 -7.96
CA HIS A 205 2.69 11.43 -8.91
C HIS A 205 2.26 12.52 -9.90
N LYS A 206 2.40 13.80 -9.51
CA LYS A 206 2.19 14.96 -10.39
C LYS A 206 3.44 15.33 -11.21
N ARG A 207 4.52 14.55 -11.12
CA ARG A 207 5.83 14.81 -11.72
C ARG A 207 6.48 16.12 -11.25
N ASP A 208 6.13 16.57 -10.06
CA ASP A 208 6.71 17.75 -9.44
C ASP A 208 7.69 17.32 -8.33
N ALA A 209 8.94 17.07 -8.70
CA ALA A 209 9.92 16.47 -7.78
C ALA A 209 10.58 17.48 -6.83
N GLN A 210 10.60 18.77 -7.18
CA GLN A 210 11.31 19.77 -6.38
C GLN A 210 10.67 19.95 -4.98
N PRO A 211 9.34 20.14 -4.85
CA PRO A 211 8.68 20.18 -3.55
C PRO A 211 8.78 18.84 -2.81
N ALA A 212 8.77 17.72 -3.54
CA ALA A 212 8.87 16.40 -2.94
C ALA A 212 10.20 16.20 -2.21
N VAL A 213 11.32 16.64 -2.80
CA VAL A 213 12.65 16.58 -2.15
C VAL A 213 12.62 17.27 -0.79
N SER A 214 12.18 18.53 -0.72
CA SER A 214 12.17 19.28 0.54
C SER A 214 11.29 18.63 1.61
N LEU A 215 10.11 18.14 1.24
CA LEU A 215 9.21 17.43 2.14
C LEU A 215 9.83 16.10 2.65
N LEU A 216 10.53 15.38 1.78
CA LEU A 216 11.15 14.09 2.12
C LEU A 216 12.40 14.25 2.97
N GLU A 217 13.18 15.32 2.77
CA GLU A 217 14.29 15.67 3.66
C GLU A 217 13.80 16.04 5.07
N GLU A 218 12.71 16.80 5.15
CA GLU A 218 12.05 17.10 6.43
C GLU A 218 11.55 15.83 7.11
N ALA A 219 10.86 14.96 6.37
CA ALA A 219 10.37 13.67 6.86
C ALA A 219 11.50 12.76 7.33
N LEU A 220 12.58 12.66 6.56
CA LEU A 220 13.74 11.83 6.87
C LEU A 220 14.40 12.27 8.18
N ASN A 221 14.59 13.58 8.35
CA ASN A 221 15.13 14.14 9.57
C ASN A 221 14.19 13.93 10.78
N GLY A 222 12.88 14.06 10.57
CA GLY A 222 11.87 13.74 11.57
C GLY A 222 11.91 12.28 12.00
N ALA A 223 11.92 11.36 11.04
CA ALA A 223 11.99 9.92 11.29
C ALA A 223 13.24 9.54 12.08
N ARG A 224 14.41 10.09 11.72
CA ARG A 224 15.67 9.90 12.46
C ARG A 224 15.61 10.39 13.90
N ARG A 225 15.04 11.57 14.14
CA ARG A 225 14.86 12.11 15.50
C ARG A 225 13.95 11.24 16.36
N LEU A 226 12.94 10.63 15.73
CA LEU A 226 12.02 9.70 16.40
C LEU A 226 12.60 8.29 16.58
N GLY A 227 13.75 7.99 15.96
CA GLY A 227 14.27 6.62 15.88
C GLY A 227 13.38 5.69 15.04
N ASP A 228 12.48 6.23 14.22
CA ASP A 228 11.57 5.46 13.39
C ASP A 228 12.26 5.03 12.10
N ARG A 229 12.85 3.84 12.16
CA ARG A 229 13.58 3.27 11.05
C ARG A 229 12.71 2.90 9.85
N ALA A 230 11.46 2.53 10.07
CA ALA A 230 10.56 2.15 8.98
C ALA A 230 10.20 3.38 8.13
N ARG A 231 9.90 4.51 8.79
CA ARG A 231 9.65 5.78 8.11
C ARG A 231 10.93 6.40 7.55
N GLU A 232 12.07 6.22 8.20
CA GLU A 232 13.37 6.63 7.66
C GLU A 232 13.63 5.95 6.31
N LEU A 233 13.35 4.65 6.22
CA LEU A 233 13.52 3.87 5.01
C LEU A 233 12.53 4.27 3.91
N ASP A 234 11.25 4.46 4.24
CA ASP A 234 10.23 4.94 3.29
C ASP A 234 10.58 6.34 2.75
N ALA A 235 10.95 7.28 3.63
CA ALA A 235 11.41 8.61 3.22
C ALA A 235 12.64 8.54 2.31
N THR A 236 13.62 7.68 2.63
CA THR A 236 14.85 7.53 1.84
C THR A 236 14.57 7.06 0.41
N ILE A 237 13.66 6.10 0.22
CA ILE A 237 13.36 5.55 -1.12
C ILE A 237 12.60 6.55 -1.97
N ASN A 238 11.59 7.22 -1.39
CA ASN A 238 10.87 8.26 -2.11
C ASN A 238 11.79 9.45 -2.41
N LEU A 239 12.75 9.77 -1.52
CA LEU A 239 13.73 10.84 -1.77
C LEU A 239 14.66 10.46 -2.89
N ALA A 240 15.15 9.22 -2.91
CA ALA A 240 15.96 8.70 -4.00
C ALA A 240 15.19 8.79 -5.34
N GLN A 241 13.91 8.43 -5.35
CA GLN A 241 13.05 8.57 -6.53
C GLN A 241 12.96 10.03 -6.99
N ALA A 242 12.73 10.98 -6.07
CA ALA A 242 12.67 12.40 -6.38
C ALA A 242 13.99 12.91 -6.98
N VAL A 243 15.12 12.54 -6.36
CA VAL A 243 16.49 12.88 -6.80
C VAL A 243 16.78 12.31 -8.20
N LEU A 244 16.32 11.09 -8.50
CA LEU A 244 16.45 10.51 -9.83
C LEU A 244 15.60 11.25 -10.88
N ILE A 245 14.37 11.68 -10.55
CA ILE A 245 13.53 12.50 -11.46
C ILE A 245 14.21 13.84 -11.78
N LEU A 246 14.92 14.42 -10.81
CA LEU A 246 15.70 15.65 -11.00
C LEU A 246 17.00 15.43 -11.80
N GLY A 247 17.33 14.19 -12.18
CA GLY A 247 18.50 13.86 -12.99
C GLY A 247 19.78 13.59 -12.20
N HIS A 248 19.74 13.63 -10.86
CA HIS A 248 20.89 13.34 -10.00
C HIS A 248 21.09 11.83 -9.84
N LEU A 249 21.48 11.18 -10.93
CA LEU A 249 21.53 9.72 -11.07
C LEU A 249 22.42 9.01 -10.04
N ASP A 250 23.67 9.45 -9.88
CA ASP A 250 24.63 8.80 -8.96
C ASP A 250 24.14 8.87 -7.51
N GLN A 251 23.63 10.03 -7.10
CA GLN A 251 23.10 10.24 -5.76
C GLN A 251 21.89 9.33 -5.50
N GLY A 252 20.92 9.31 -6.41
CA GLY A 252 19.74 8.46 -6.28
C GLY A 252 20.09 6.97 -6.22
N ILE A 253 21.03 6.50 -7.05
CA ILE A 253 21.52 5.12 -7.04
C ILE A 253 22.19 4.76 -5.71
N ALA A 254 23.04 5.66 -5.17
CA ALA A 254 23.69 5.44 -3.89
C ALA A 254 22.68 5.32 -2.74
N MET A 255 21.66 6.19 -2.74
CA MET A 255 20.57 6.16 -1.76
C MET A 255 19.77 4.85 -1.83
N LEU A 256 19.41 4.39 -3.04
CA LEU A 256 18.73 3.12 -3.24
C LEU A 256 19.57 1.92 -2.77
N GLY A 257 20.88 1.94 -3.04
CA GLY A 257 21.80 0.88 -2.58
C GLY A 257 21.82 0.76 -1.06
N SER A 258 21.90 1.89 -0.35
CA SER A 258 21.82 1.93 1.11
C SER A 258 20.47 1.43 1.63
N ALA A 259 19.37 1.88 1.01
CA ALA A 259 18.02 1.44 1.36
C ALA A 259 17.82 -0.06 1.18
N ILE A 260 18.34 -0.67 0.10
CA ILE A 260 18.29 -2.12 -0.13
C ILE A 260 19.06 -2.88 0.95
N ALA A 261 20.27 -2.43 1.30
CA ALA A 261 21.08 -3.06 2.34
C ALA A 261 20.34 -3.06 3.69
N TYR A 262 19.77 -1.91 4.05
CA TYR A 262 19.01 -1.78 5.29
C TYR A 262 17.72 -2.60 5.28
N ALA A 263 16.95 -2.57 4.18
CA ALA A 263 15.73 -3.37 4.03
C ALA A 263 16.00 -4.88 4.21
N ARG A 264 17.13 -5.37 3.69
CA ARG A 264 17.57 -6.76 3.88
C ARG A 264 17.93 -7.06 5.32
N GLU A 265 18.64 -6.16 5.99
CA GLU A 265 19.04 -6.30 7.39
C GLU A 265 17.83 -6.46 8.31
N VAL A 266 16.78 -5.66 8.09
CA VAL A 266 15.56 -5.69 8.92
C VAL A 266 14.47 -6.64 8.39
N GLY A 267 14.71 -7.31 7.27
CA GLY A 267 13.75 -8.21 6.64
C GLY A 267 12.54 -7.54 5.99
N ASP A 268 12.60 -6.24 5.67
CA ASP A 268 11.54 -5.51 4.95
C ASP A 268 11.60 -5.82 3.44
N ARG A 269 11.01 -6.96 3.07
CA ARG A 269 10.95 -7.44 1.69
C ARG A 269 10.15 -6.52 0.78
N TYR A 270 9.12 -5.83 1.29
CA TYR A 270 8.31 -4.94 0.45
C TYR A 270 9.14 -3.76 -0.03
N THR A 271 9.83 -3.13 0.91
CA THR A 271 10.71 -2.01 0.64
C THR A 271 11.89 -2.44 -0.24
N GLU A 272 12.51 -3.60 0.04
CA GLU A 272 13.59 -4.14 -0.79
C GLU A 272 13.16 -4.24 -2.27
N LYS A 273 11.96 -4.79 -2.52
CA LYS A 273 11.38 -4.89 -3.86
C LYS A 273 11.25 -3.52 -4.55
N VAL A 274 10.67 -2.53 -3.87
CA VAL A 274 10.45 -1.19 -4.45
C VAL A 274 11.78 -0.49 -4.78
N ALA A 275 12.76 -0.59 -3.88
CA ALA A 275 14.07 0.02 -4.11
C ALA A 275 14.82 -0.65 -5.29
N LEU A 276 14.69 -1.98 -5.45
CA LEU A 276 15.24 -2.70 -6.60
C LEU A 276 14.56 -2.30 -7.92
N GLU A 277 13.25 -2.10 -7.92
CA GLU A 277 12.52 -1.59 -9.09
C GLU A 277 13.04 -0.20 -9.51
N HIS A 278 13.17 0.74 -8.56
CA HIS A 278 13.72 2.07 -8.84
C HIS A 278 15.17 2.01 -9.31
N LEU A 279 15.97 1.09 -8.78
CA LEU A 279 17.35 0.90 -9.23
C LEU A 279 17.37 0.36 -10.66
N GLY A 280 16.46 -0.56 -11.02
CA GLY A 280 16.26 -1.03 -12.38
C GLY A 280 15.97 0.12 -13.35
N HIS A 281 15.03 0.99 -13.00
CA HIS A 281 14.73 2.18 -13.80
C HIS A 281 15.89 3.17 -13.90
N ALA A 282 16.65 3.38 -12.82
CA ALA A 282 17.84 4.22 -12.84
C ALA A 282 18.91 3.68 -13.81
N GLN A 283 19.10 2.35 -13.86
CA GLN A 283 19.99 1.71 -14.84
C GLN A 283 19.45 1.81 -16.27
N GLN A 284 18.13 1.71 -16.49
CA GLN A 284 17.54 1.99 -17.80
C GLN A 284 17.80 3.43 -18.25
N GLY A 285 17.70 4.40 -17.34
CA GLY A 285 18.04 5.80 -17.61
C GLY A 285 19.50 6.01 -18.01
N ARG A 286 20.40 5.08 -17.63
CA ARG A 286 21.81 5.03 -18.07
C ARG A 286 22.03 4.23 -19.36
N ALA A 287 20.97 3.74 -19.99
CA ALA A 287 21.03 2.75 -21.07
C ALA A 287 21.77 1.44 -20.69
N ASP A 288 21.93 1.16 -19.39
CA ASP A 288 22.47 -0.12 -18.91
C ASP A 288 21.31 -1.11 -18.71
N HIS A 289 20.80 -1.61 -19.82
CA HIS A 289 19.64 -2.50 -19.84
C HIS A 289 19.93 -3.87 -19.21
N ALA A 290 21.19 -4.30 -19.19
CA ALA A 290 21.60 -5.56 -18.57
C ALA A 290 21.52 -5.48 -17.03
N ARG A 291 22.02 -4.40 -16.42
CA ARG A 291 21.86 -4.18 -14.98
C ARG A 291 20.43 -3.87 -14.61
N ALA A 292 19.70 -3.15 -15.45
CA ALA A 292 18.27 -2.93 -15.25
C ALA A 292 17.50 -4.24 -15.13
N LEU A 293 17.72 -5.16 -16.09
CA LEU A 293 17.11 -6.49 -16.08
C LEU A 293 17.44 -7.26 -14.80
N THR A 294 18.72 -7.23 -14.37
CA THR A 294 19.15 -7.90 -13.12
C THR A 294 18.32 -7.41 -11.92
N HIS A 295 18.12 -6.10 -11.78
CA HIS A 295 17.37 -5.54 -10.66
C HIS A 295 15.86 -5.80 -10.78
N PHE A 296 15.29 -5.74 -12.00
CA PHE A 296 13.89 -6.11 -12.21
C PHE A 296 13.62 -7.58 -11.90
N GLU A 297 14.53 -8.50 -12.24
CA GLU A 297 14.39 -9.92 -11.91
C GLU A 297 14.49 -10.18 -10.40
N GLN A 298 15.39 -9.46 -9.71
CA GLN A 298 15.45 -9.49 -8.25
C GLN A 298 14.14 -8.99 -7.63
N ALA A 299 13.64 -7.83 -8.06
CA ALA A 299 12.36 -7.30 -7.58
C ALA A 299 11.20 -8.26 -7.91
N LEU A 300 11.20 -8.89 -9.10
CA LEU A 300 10.17 -9.82 -9.55
C LEU A 300 10.10 -11.06 -8.66
N ALA A 301 11.25 -11.61 -8.27
CA ALA A 301 11.31 -12.72 -7.33
C ALA A 301 10.67 -12.35 -5.99
N ILE A 302 10.98 -11.16 -5.47
CA ILE A 302 10.38 -10.68 -4.21
C ILE A 302 8.88 -10.41 -4.39
N ALA A 303 8.45 -9.81 -5.51
CA ALA A 303 7.05 -9.56 -5.78
C ALA A 303 6.23 -10.86 -5.82
N ARG A 304 6.79 -11.93 -6.41
CA ARG A 304 6.19 -13.27 -6.38
C ARG A 304 6.15 -13.85 -4.95
N ASP A 305 7.24 -13.73 -4.19
CA ASP A 305 7.29 -14.16 -2.78
C ASP A 305 6.22 -13.47 -1.92
N LEU A 306 5.94 -12.19 -2.20
CA LEU A 306 4.96 -11.37 -1.50
C LEU A 306 3.52 -11.56 -2.00
N GLY A 307 3.31 -12.33 -3.07
CA GLY A 307 2.02 -12.47 -3.74
C GLY A 307 1.52 -11.17 -4.39
N ASP A 308 2.41 -10.21 -4.67
CA ASP A 308 2.09 -8.90 -5.24
C ASP A 308 1.88 -8.99 -6.76
N ALA A 309 0.76 -9.59 -7.16
CA ALA A 309 0.46 -9.91 -8.56
C ALA A 309 0.49 -8.68 -9.48
N GLN A 310 0.17 -7.48 -8.98
CA GLN A 310 0.25 -6.26 -9.78
C GLN A 310 1.71 -5.87 -10.06
N HIS A 311 2.58 -5.85 -9.06
CA HIS A 311 4.00 -5.58 -9.31
C HIS A 311 4.67 -6.70 -10.10
N VAL A 312 4.23 -7.95 -9.95
CA VAL A 312 4.68 -9.05 -10.83
C VAL A 312 4.42 -8.70 -12.30
N ALA A 313 3.19 -8.28 -12.64
CA ALA A 313 2.88 -7.88 -14.01
C ALA A 313 3.71 -6.67 -14.50
N MET A 314 3.89 -5.66 -13.65
CA MET A 314 4.69 -4.48 -13.98
C MET A 314 6.17 -4.82 -14.20
N LEU A 315 6.76 -5.62 -13.31
CA LEU A 315 8.17 -6.01 -13.40
C LEU A 315 8.43 -6.94 -14.59
N LEU A 316 7.48 -7.82 -14.93
CA LEU A 316 7.52 -8.59 -16.18
C LEU A 316 7.53 -7.67 -17.40
N TRP A 317 6.68 -6.63 -17.40
CA TRP A 317 6.65 -5.64 -18.47
C TRP A 317 7.98 -4.88 -18.60
N TYR A 318 8.54 -4.40 -17.49
CA TYR A 318 9.83 -3.71 -17.48
C TYR A 318 11.00 -4.59 -17.90
N ALA A 319 11.02 -5.85 -17.47
CA ALA A 319 11.96 -6.85 -17.96
C ALA A 319 11.79 -7.09 -19.47
N GLY A 320 10.54 -7.12 -19.97
CA GLY A 320 10.24 -7.22 -21.40
C GLY A 320 10.82 -6.05 -22.20
N ILE A 321 10.66 -4.81 -21.70
CA ILE A 321 11.28 -3.62 -22.30
C ILE A 321 12.81 -3.75 -22.29
N ALA A 322 13.42 -4.14 -21.17
CA ALA A 322 14.87 -4.29 -21.07
C ALA A 322 15.41 -5.36 -22.05
N HIS A 323 14.70 -6.48 -22.23
CA HIS A 323 15.03 -7.48 -23.24
C HIS A 323 14.94 -6.91 -24.67
N ALA A 324 13.91 -6.11 -24.98
CA ALA A 324 13.78 -5.48 -26.29
C ALA A 324 14.95 -4.56 -26.60
N GLU A 325 15.39 -3.75 -25.63
CA GLU A 325 16.54 -2.85 -25.80
C GLU A 325 17.86 -3.60 -25.99
N LEU A 326 17.99 -4.78 -25.37
CA LEU A 326 19.10 -5.71 -25.57
C LEU A 326 19.01 -6.52 -26.89
N GLY A 327 18.00 -6.27 -27.73
CA GLY A 327 17.78 -7.01 -28.99
C GLY A 327 17.22 -8.43 -28.81
N GLN A 328 16.79 -8.78 -27.60
CA GLN A 328 16.26 -10.10 -27.25
C GLN A 328 14.74 -10.14 -27.41
N LEU A 329 14.26 -9.95 -28.65
CA LEU A 329 12.83 -9.78 -28.95
C LEU A 329 11.96 -10.96 -28.50
N ASP A 330 12.42 -12.20 -28.65
CA ASP A 330 11.65 -13.39 -28.22
C ASP A 330 11.39 -13.36 -26.70
N ARG A 331 12.40 -12.96 -25.91
CA ARG A 331 12.25 -12.81 -24.46
C ARG A 331 11.37 -11.63 -24.09
N ALA A 332 11.48 -10.53 -24.84
CA ALA A 332 10.62 -9.36 -24.65
C ALA A 332 9.14 -9.71 -24.84
N ILE A 333 8.84 -10.46 -25.91
CA ILE A 333 7.48 -10.91 -26.22
C ILE A 333 6.98 -11.86 -25.13
N ALA A 334 7.76 -12.87 -24.76
CA ALA A 334 7.36 -13.84 -23.73
C ALA A 334 7.05 -13.16 -22.37
N ARG A 335 7.90 -12.23 -21.93
CA ARG A 335 7.67 -11.46 -20.70
C ARG A 335 6.44 -10.54 -20.80
N GLY A 336 6.26 -9.90 -21.96
CA GLY A 336 5.11 -9.03 -22.22
C GLY A 336 3.79 -9.80 -22.24
N GLU A 337 3.76 -11.01 -22.80
CA GLU A 337 2.60 -11.90 -22.78
C GLU A 337 2.21 -12.28 -21.35
N GLU A 338 3.18 -12.74 -20.54
CA GLU A 338 2.96 -13.08 -19.13
C GLU A 338 2.38 -11.88 -18.34
N ALA A 339 2.92 -10.67 -18.58
CA ALA A 339 2.44 -9.44 -17.96
C ALA A 339 0.99 -9.13 -18.35
N VAL A 340 0.66 -9.15 -19.65
CA VAL A 340 -0.68 -8.85 -20.17
C VAL A 340 -1.71 -9.86 -19.65
N ASP A 341 -1.40 -11.14 -19.67
CA ASP A 341 -2.30 -12.19 -19.20
C ASP A 341 -2.55 -12.10 -17.70
N LEU A 342 -1.54 -11.72 -16.91
CA LEU A 342 -1.73 -11.43 -15.51
C LEU A 342 -2.60 -10.18 -15.28
N LEU A 343 -2.37 -9.10 -16.01
CA LEU A 343 -3.21 -7.89 -15.92
C LEU A 343 -4.68 -8.17 -16.29
N ARG A 344 -4.94 -9.00 -17.31
CA ARG A 344 -6.29 -9.44 -17.68
C ARG A 344 -6.95 -10.24 -16.56
N ARG A 345 -6.23 -11.20 -15.96
CA ARG A 345 -6.72 -11.97 -14.81
C ARG A 345 -7.06 -11.07 -13.62
N LEU A 346 -6.24 -10.04 -13.38
CA LEU A 346 -6.45 -9.02 -12.36
C LEU A 346 -7.48 -7.94 -12.77
N ARG A 347 -8.10 -8.07 -13.96
CA ARG A 347 -9.05 -7.12 -14.55
C ARG A 347 -8.52 -5.68 -14.59
N LYS A 348 -7.23 -5.52 -14.80
CA LYS A 348 -6.54 -4.23 -14.81
C LYS A 348 -6.73 -3.54 -16.17
N PRO A 349 -7.19 -2.27 -16.21
CA PRO A 349 -7.47 -1.56 -17.46
C PRO A 349 -6.20 -1.28 -18.28
N GLN A 350 -5.03 -1.45 -17.68
CA GLN A 350 -3.73 -1.33 -18.35
C GLN A 350 -3.42 -2.53 -19.28
N ALA A 351 -4.16 -3.64 -19.18
CA ALA A 351 -3.88 -4.84 -19.97
C ALA A 351 -3.92 -4.58 -21.49
N GLU A 352 -4.94 -3.85 -21.96
CA GLU A 352 -5.18 -3.62 -23.39
C GLU A 352 -4.14 -2.69 -24.02
N PRO A 353 -3.77 -1.54 -23.40
CA PRO A 353 -2.64 -0.75 -23.85
C PRO A 353 -1.33 -1.56 -23.96
N TYR A 354 -1.07 -2.45 -22.99
CA TYR A 354 0.13 -3.29 -22.98
C TYR A 354 0.08 -4.32 -24.11
N ALA A 355 -1.07 -4.94 -24.34
CA ALA A 355 -1.30 -5.86 -25.45
C ALA A 355 -1.10 -5.19 -26.82
N GLN A 356 -1.54 -3.93 -26.95
CA GLN A 356 -1.34 -3.16 -28.18
C GLN A 356 0.15 -2.86 -28.42
N HIS A 357 0.89 -2.48 -27.38
CA HIS A 357 2.33 -2.26 -27.48
C HIS A 357 3.10 -3.54 -27.81
N LEU A 358 2.72 -4.65 -27.18
CA LEU A 358 3.27 -5.99 -27.44
C LEU A 358 3.09 -6.43 -28.91
N ALA A 359 1.95 -6.10 -29.54
CA ALA A 359 1.75 -6.32 -30.97
C ALA A 359 2.77 -5.55 -31.84
N GLY A 360 3.29 -4.42 -31.37
CA GLY A 360 4.42 -3.70 -31.98
C GLY A 360 5.71 -4.53 -32.00
N TYR A 361 6.05 -5.20 -30.90
CA TYR A 361 7.21 -6.11 -30.84
C TYR A 361 7.07 -7.28 -31.82
N ARG A 362 5.88 -7.87 -31.94
CA ARG A 362 5.62 -8.99 -32.85
C ARG A 362 5.69 -8.62 -34.33
N SER A 363 5.33 -7.39 -34.68
CA SER A 363 5.28 -6.91 -36.07
C SER A 363 6.59 -6.30 -36.57
N GLY A 364 7.64 -6.25 -35.74
CA GLY A 364 8.91 -5.59 -36.09
C GLY A 364 8.80 -4.06 -36.21
N ASN A 365 7.61 -3.49 -35.98
CA ASN A 365 7.32 -2.06 -36.05
C ASN A 365 7.62 -1.31 -34.74
N ALA A 366 8.20 -1.98 -33.75
CA ALA A 366 8.58 -1.36 -32.50
C ALA A 366 9.69 -0.33 -32.76
N SER A 367 9.33 0.96 -32.80
CA SER A 367 10.32 1.99 -32.56
C SER A 367 10.84 1.79 -31.13
N ARG A 368 12.16 1.73 -30.96
CA ARG A 368 12.87 1.60 -29.68
C ARG A 368 12.62 2.77 -28.71
N ALA A 369 11.60 3.60 -28.94
CA ALA A 369 11.49 4.95 -28.39
C ALA A 369 10.12 5.31 -27.79
N SER A 370 9.15 4.39 -27.67
CA SER A 370 7.86 4.75 -27.06
C SER A 370 7.30 3.60 -26.23
N ALA A 371 7.91 3.36 -25.06
CA ALA A 371 7.31 2.53 -24.04
C ALA A 371 6.05 3.22 -23.49
N LEU A 372 4.89 2.59 -23.64
CA LEU A 372 3.67 2.99 -22.94
C LEU A 372 3.87 2.73 -21.43
N SER A 373 4.04 3.80 -20.66
CA SER A 373 4.00 3.77 -19.19
C SER A 373 2.55 3.90 -18.75
N ALA A 374 1.97 2.87 -18.12
CA ALA A 374 0.65 3.00 -17.52
C ALA A 374 0.74 3.23 -16.02
N GLY A 375 0.20 4.37 -15.57
CA GLY A 375 -0.34 4.57 -14.21
C GLY A 375 0.67 4.67 -13.07
N GLY A 376 0.93 5.89 -12.60
CA GLY A 376 1.36 6.20 -11.23
C GLY A 376 2.75 5.73 -10.78
N GLY A 377 3.46 4.91 -11.57
CA GLY A 377 4.84 4.47 -11.30
C GLY A 377 5.91 5.35 -11.94
N PHE A 378 7.10 5.33 -11.35
CA PHE A 378 8.32 6.01 -11.79
C PHE A 378 8.68 5.66 -13.25
N ASP A 379 8.87 6.67 -14.09
CA ASP A 379 9.08 6.54 -15.53
C ASP A 379 10.54 6.87 -15.90
N ALA A 380 11.27 5.90 -16.46
CA ALA A 380 12.67 6.08 -16.85
C ALA A 380 12.86 7.19 -17.91
N SER A 381 11.85 7.52 -18.71
CA SER A 381 11.93 8.61 -19.69
C SER A 381 12.03 10.00 -19.02
N VAL A 382 11.55 10.14 -17.78
CA VAL A 382 11.68 11.38 -17.01
C VAL A 382 13.14 11.62 -16.61
N ILE A 383 13.88 10.56 -16.30
CA ILE A 383 15.31 10.62 -15.99
C ILE A 383 16.11 11.08 -17.20
N THR A 384 15.80 10.53 -18.39
CA THR A 384 16.55 10.83 -19.61
C THR A 384 16.26 12.23 -20.15
N THR A 385 15.05 12.77 -19.93
CA THR A 385 14.66 14.10 -20.45
C THR A 385 15.33 15.24 -19.71
N ASN A 386 15.57 15.11 -18.39
CA ASN A 386 16.21 16.16 -17.59
C ASN A 386 17.75 16.15 -17.67
N ALA A 387 18.37 15.06 -18.13
CA ALA A 387 19.83 14.96 -18.27
C ALA A 387 20.41 15.80 -19.44
N GLN A 388 19.57 16.41 -20.29
CA GLN A 388 19.99 17.14 -21.50
C GLN A 388 19.83 18.67 -21.46
N LEU A 389 19.53 19.29 -20.32
CA LEU A 389 19.44 20.75 -20.24
C LEU A 389 20.79 21.41 -19.93
N GLN A 390 21.65 21.54 -20.95
CA GLN A 390 22.41 22.78 -21.12
C GLN A 390 21.49 23.81 -21.80
N PRO A 391 21.49 25.08 -21.39
CA PRO A 391 20.62 26.08 -21.99
C PRO A 391 21.10 26.39 -23.42
N GLN A 392 20.41 25.84 -24.42
CA GLN A 392 20.46 26.37 -25.77
C GLN A 392 19.07 26.89 -26.18
N ALA A 393 19.09 28.05 -26.85
CA ALA A 393 17.94 28.82 -27.29
C ALA A 393 16.95 27.99 -28.15
N PRO A 394 15.66 28.37 -28.18
CA PRO A 394 14.62 27.51 -28.73
C PRO A 394 14.75 27.42 -30.25
N THR A 395 15.13 26.24 -30.75
CA THR A 395 14.93 25.90 -32.16
C THR A 395 13.65 25.09 -32.27
N THR A 396 12.62 25.74 -32.80
CA THR A 396 11.33 25.16 -33.14
C THR A 396 11.49 24.07 -34.20
N THR A 397 11.46 22.80 -33.79
CA THR A 397 11.03 21.69 -34.65
C THR A 397 10.11 20.77 -33.85
N ALA A 398 8.81 21.02 -33.97
CA ALA A 398 7.77 20.18 -33.38
C ALA A 398 7.73 18.83 -34.11
N GLY A 399 8.37 17.81 -33.53
CA GLY A 399 8.23 16.41 -33.95
C GLY A 399 7.03 15.71 -33.30
N PRO A 400 6.58 14.54 -33.81
CA PRO A 400 5.28 13.91 -33.46
C PRO A 400 5.17 13.35 -32.03
N GLY A 401 6.19 13.49 -31.19
CA GLY A 401 6.26 12.89 -29.85
C GLY A 401 5.30 13.52 -28.84
N LEU A 402 5.11 14.84 -28.87
CA LEU A 402 4.25 15.57 -27.93
C LEU A 402 2.75 15.27 -28.14
N LEU A 403 2.32 15.18 -29.39
CA LEU A 403 0.93 14.82 -29.75
C LEU A 403 0.60 13.37 -29.38
N ARG A 404 1.56 12.44 -29.43
CA ARG A 404 1.34 11.02 -29.13
C ARG A 404 1.31 10.72 -27.62
N MET A 405 2.07 11.48 -26.82
CA MET A 405 1.95 11.46 -25.34
C MET A 405 0.67 12.13 -24.85
N ALA A 406 0.27 13.25 -25.46
CA ALA A 406 -1.04 13.85 -25.21
C ALA A 406 -2.17 12.86 -25.57
N LEU A 407 -2.05 12.11 -26.67
CA LEU A 407 -3.04 11.11 -27.10
C LEU A 407 -3.12 9.86 -26.20
N THR A 408 -2.06 9.52 -25.45
CA THR A 408 -2.03 8.34 -24.56
C THR A 408 -2.49 8.69 -23.15
N ALA A 409 -2.12 9.87 -22.63
CA ALA A 409 -2.73 10.43 -21.42
C ALA A 409 -4.22 10.75 -21.64
N THR A 410 -4.59 11.29 -22.80
CA THR A 410 -6.01 11.49 -23.15
C THR A 410 -6.73 10.19 -23.47
N LYS A 411 -6.09 9.14 -24.01
CA LYS A 411 -6.73 7.80 -24.13
C LYS A 411 -6.92 7.12 -22.78
N ALA A 412 -5.98 7.24 -21.85
CA ALA A 412 -6.15 6.72 -20.49
C ALA A 412 -7.24 7.51 -19.74
N ALA A 413 -7.25 8.83 -19.88
CA ALA A 413 -8.31 9.70 -19.35
C ALA A 413 -9.66 9.51 -20.08
N ALA A 414 -9.67 9.17 -21.36
CA ALA A 414 -10.87 8.89 -22.16
C ALA A 414 -11.36 7.45 -22.01
N ALA A 415 -10.50 6.49 -21.64
CA ALA A 415 -10.91 5.17 -21.17
C ALA A 415 -11.50 5.28 -19.75
N PHE A 416 -10.95 6.16 -18.91
CA PHE A 416 -11.49 6.50 -17.59
C PHE A 416 -12.80 7.30 -17.67
N ALA A 417 -12.94 8.23 -18.63
CA ALA A 417 -14.18 8.96 -18.89
C ALA A 417 -15.20 8.11 -19.67
N GLY A 418 -14.72 7.25 -20.58
CA GLY A 418 -15.51 6.35 -21.43
C GLY A 418 -16.01 5.10 -20.71
N SER A 419 -15.49 4.79 -19.51
CA SER A 419 -16.10 3.82 -18.59
C SER A 419 -17.35 4.38 -17.89
N GLY A 420 -17.77 5.60 -18.23
CA GLY A 420 -18.97 6.25 -17.71
C GLY A 420 -18.91 6.59 -16.23
N PHE A 421 -17.70 6.76 -15.66
CA PHE A 421 -17.52 6.91 -14.21
C PHE A 421 -18.29 5.85 -13.40
N LYS A 422 -18.41 4.60 -13.90
CA LYS A 422 -19.06 3.53 -13.15
C LYS A 422 -18.28 3.28 -11.87
N THR A 423 -18.70 3.93 -10.81
CA THR A 423 -18.22 3.69 -9.46
C THR A 423 -18.92 2.45 -8.93
N VAL A 424 -18.26 1.72 -8.04
CA VAL A 424 -18.93 0.68 -7.26
C VAL A 424 -20.05 1.32 -6.42
N PRO A 425 -21.08 0.54 -6.04
CA PRO A 425 -22.10 1.00 -5.09
C PRO A 425 -21.48 1.56 -3.81
N LEU A 426 -22.15 2.53 -3.17
CA LEU A 426 -21.65 3.21 -1.96
C LEU A 426 -21.27 2.21 -0.85
N GLU A 427 -22.08 1.18 -0.66
CA GLU A 427 -21.84 0.08 0.29
C GLU A 427 -20.51 -0.65 0.01
N VAL A 428 -20.22 -0.95 -1.26
CA VAL A 428 -18.97 -1.58 -1.67
C VAL A 428 -17.79 -0.64 -1.44
N TYR A 429 -17.95 0.65 -1.70
CA TYR A 429 -16.93 1.66 -1.42
C TYR A 429 -16.65 1.78 0.10
N GLN A 430 -17.68 1.82 0.93
CA GLN A 430 -17.57 1.89 2.40
C GLN A 430 -16.93 0.64 2.98
N ALA A 431 -17.39 -0.55 2.58
CA ALA A 431 -16.77 -1.82 2.96
C ALA A 431 -15.29 -1.86 2.55
N ARG A 432 -14.96 -1.24 1.40
CA ARG A 432 -13.58 -1.16 0.93
C ARG A 432 -12.70 -0.30 1.82
N LEU A 433 -13.18 0.88 2.18
CA LEU A 433 -12.47 1.77 3.10
C LEU A 433 -12.31 1.14 4.48
N ALA A 434 -13.38 0.53 5.02
CA ALA A 434 -13.38 -0.10 6.33
C ALA A 434 -12.34 -1.22 6.44
N THR A 435 -12.07 -1.96 5.36
CA THR A 435 -11.03 -3.02 5.37
C THR A 435 -9.63 -2.48 5.04
N CYS A 436 -9.52 -1.46 4.19
CA CYS A 436 -8.23 -0.88 3.79
C CYS A 436 -7.61 0.00 4.86
N MET A 437 -8.36 0.87 5.52
CA MET A 437 -7.79 1.86 6.46
C MET A 437 -7.09 1.21 7.69
N PRO A 438 -7.60 0.08 8.22
CA PRO A 438 -6.94 -0.64 9.31
C PRO A 438 -5.74 -1.49 8.90
N CYS A 439 -5.43 -1.55 7.62
CA CYS A 439 -4.28 -2.28 7.12
C CYS A 439 -2.96 -1.60 7.52
N GLU A 440 -1.96 -2.36 7.97
CA GLU A 440 -0.59 -1.88 8.28
C GLU A 440 0.16 -1.22 7.10
N MET A 441 -0.29 -1.51 5.88
CA MET A 441 0.22 -0.87 4.67
C MET A 441 -0.45 0.48 4.39
N PHE A 442 -1.54 0.81 5.08
CA PHE A 442 -2.25 2.07 4.93
C PHE A 442 -1.71 3.11 5.92
N THR A 443 -1.27 4.24 5.38
CA THR A 443 -0.58 5.31 6.12
C THR A 443 -1.53 6.32 6.75
N GLY A 444 -2.83 6.25 6.44
CA GLY A 444 -3.81 7.30 6.72
C GLY A 444 -4.26 8.03 5.45
N VAL A 445 -3.36 8.15 4.46
CA VAL A 445 -3.66 8.81 3.17
C VAL A 445 -3.58 7.84 2.00
N ARG A 446 -2.60 6.92 1.99
CA ARG A 446 -2.39 5.96 0.90
C ARG A 446 -2.07 4.56 1.40
N CYS A 447 -2.29 3.57 0.55
CA CYS A 447 -1.71 2.24 0.73
C CYS A 447 -0.31 2.18 0.11
N ARG A 448 0.69 1.78 0.89
CA ARG A 448 2.07 1.58 0.44
C ARG A 448 2.18 0.53 -0.67
N VAL A 449 1.30 -0.48 -0.69
CA VAL A 449 1.33 -1.61 -1.66
C VAL A 449 0.70 -1.27 -3.01
N CYS A 450 -0.55 -0.83 -3.03
CA CYS A 450 -1.27 -0.58 -4.28
C CYS A 450 -1.24 0.89 -4.72
N GLY A 451 -0.63 1.77 -3.93
CA GLY A 451 -0.66 3.22 -4.13
C GLY A 451 -2.07 3.81 -4.05
N CYS A 452 -3.07 3.05 -3.60
CA CYS A 452 -4.44 3.54 -3.45
C CYS A 452 -4.46 4.66 -2.43
N ILE A 453 -4.69 5.88 -2.90
CA ILE A 453 -5.29 6.92 -2.08
C ILE A 453 -6.76 6.56 -1.97
N THR A 454 -7.19 6.31 -0.74
CA THR A 454 -8.42 5.58 -0.36
C THR A 454 -9.69 6.07 -1.08
N ALA A 455 -9.78 7.34 -1.44
CA ALA A 455 -10.98 7.89 -2.07
C ALA A 455 -11.19 7.51 -3.54
N ALA A 456 -10.14 7.38 -4.35
CA ALA A 456 -10.29 7.26 -5.82
C ALA A 456 -10.32 5.80 -6.30
N LYS A 457 -9.35 4.98 -5.89
CA LYS A 457 -9.27 3.57 -6.34
C LYS A 457 -10.34 2.68 -5.71
N ALA A 458 -10.77 2.95 -4.48
CA ALA A 458 -11.85 2.18 -3.85
C ALA A 458 -13.19 2.30 -4.61
N ARG A 459 -13.36 3.34 -5.44
CA ARG A 459 -14.54 3.53 -6.29
C ARG A 459 -14.52 2.66 -7.55
N LEU A 460 -13.39 2.09 -7.94
CA LEU A 460 -13.27 1.43 -9.24
C LEU A 460 -13.76 -0.03 -9.21
N PRO A 461 -14.51 -0.49 -10.22
CA PRO A 461 -15.17 -1.82 -10.19
C PRO A 461 -14.20 -3.00 -10.32
N HIS A 462 -12.93 -2.79 -10.61
CA HIS A 462 -12.05 -3.79 -11.20
C HIS A 462 -10.70 -3.99 -10.48
N GLU A 463 -10.49 -3.41 -9.30
CA GLU A 463 -9.20 -3.53 -8.62
C GLU A 463 -9.30 -4.46 -7.40
N ASP A 464 -8.92 -5.73 -7.61
CA ASP A 464 -8.55 -6.61 -6.51
C ASP A 464 -7.32 -6.05 -5.78
N CYS A 465 -7.23 -6.33 -4.48
CA CYS A 465 -6.11 -5.87 -3.69
C CYS A 465 -4.90 -6.71 -4.12
N PRO A 466 -3.80 -6.10 -4.57
CA PRO A 466 -2.64 -6.86 -5.02
C PRO A 466 -1.96 -7.66 -3.91
N ALA A 467 -2.23 -7.36 -2.63
CA ALA A 467 -1.84 -8.20 -1.50
C ALA A 467 -2.90 -9.27 -1.14
N GLY A 468 -3.79 -9.62 -2.08
CA GLY A 468 -4.82 -10.65 -1.93
C GLY A 468 -5.85 -10.38 -0.83
N LYS A 469 -6.12 -9.11 -0.48
CA LYS A 469 -6.94 -8.74 0.70
C LYS A 469 -8.45 -8.74 0.45
N TRP A 470 -8.90 -8.74 -0.79
CA TRP A 470 -10.30 -8.95 -1.16
C TRP A 470 -10.48 -10.39 -1.62
N PRO A 471 -11.49 -11.13 -1.15
CA PRO A 471 -12.01 -12.21 -1.97
C PRO A 471 -12.59 -11.62 -3.26
N SER A 472 -12.35 -12.32 -4.37
CA SER A 472 -12.87 -12.03 -5.71
C SER A 472 -14.39 -11.98 -5.78
#